data_AF-A0A9E2B2U3-F1
#
_entry.id   AF-A0A9E2B2U3-F1
#
_cell.length_a   1.000
_cell.length_b   1.000
_cell.length_c   1.000
_cell.angle_alpha   90.00
_cell.angle_beta   90.00
_cell.angle_gamma   90.00
#
_symmetry.space_group_name_H-M   'P 1'
#
loop_
_entity.id
_entity.type
_entity.pdbx_description
1 polymer ?
#
loop_
_entity_poly.entity_id
_entity_poly.type
_entity_poly.pdbx_seq_one_letter_code
_entity_poly.pdbx_strand_id
1 'polypeptide(L)'
;VWVSAATGAGVELLLSAIAEFLFQERVRGLVRLDVGQARLRALLFEAGKIWSETVDEDGGWELDVELDQRDFDQLAAKENLIWHERNFPDGLERIG
;
A
#
# COMPACT_ATOMS: atom_id res chain seq x y z
N VAL A 1 19.68 13.81 12.26
CA VAL A 1 19.41 14.70 13.41
C VAL A 1 20.15 14.14 14.62
N TRP A 2 20.99 14.95 15.27
CA TRP A 2 21.71 14.54 16.48
C TRP A 2 20.79 14.71 17.69
N VAL A 3 20.59 13.64 18.47
CA VAL A 3 19.66 13.61 19.61
C VAL A 3 20.44 13.77 20.91
N SER A 4 20.31 14.92 21.56
CA SER A 4 20.79 15.13 22.93
C SER A 4 19.77 14.59 23.93
N ALA A 5 20.04 13.40 24.48
CA ALA A 5 19.19 12.64 25.40
C ALA A 5 19.24 13.13 26.86
N ALA A 6 19.07 14.44 27.10
CA ALA A 6 19.21 15.00 28.46
C ALA A 6 17.89 15.46 29.12
N THR A 7 16.81 15.68 28.38
CA THR A 7 15.62 16.36 28.94
C THR A 7 14.27 15.76 28.55
N GLY A 8 14.23 14.64 27.81
CA GLY A 8 12.96 14.03 27.34
C GLY A 8 12.20 14.82 26.26
N ALA A 9 12.52 16.11 26.07
CA ALA A 9 11.87 17.00 25.10
C ALA A 9 12.16 16.68 23.62
N GLY A 10 13.03 15.72 23.32
CA GLY A 10 13.32 15.26 21.95
C GLY A 10 12.64 13.94 21.57
N VAL A 11 12.05 13.22 22.53
CA VAL A 11 11.44 11.91 22.29
C VAL A 11 10.09 12.08 21.60
N GLU A 12 9.28 13.06 22.00
CA GLU A 12 8.00 13.39 21.35
C GLU A 12 8.16 13.84 19.90
N LEU A 13 9.17 14.68 19.60
CA LEU A 13 9.47 15.12 18.23
C LEU A 13 10.00 13.97 17.37
N LEU A 14 10.79 13.07 17.95
CA LEU A 14 11.26 11.87 17.26
C LEU A 14 10.12 10.88 17.01
N LEU A 15 9.26 10.65 18.00
CA LEU A 15 8.06 9.82 17.86
C LEU A 15 7.10 10.41 16.84
N SER A 16 6.91 11.73 16.81
CA SER A 16 6.09 12.41 15.81
C SER A 16 6.70 12.30 14.41
N ALA A 17 8.01 12.50 14.25
CA ALA A 17 8.67 12.33 12.95
C ALA A 17 8.68 10.87 12.48
N ILE A 18 8.78 9.91 13.40
CA ILE A 18 8.63 8.49 13.11
C ILE A 18 7.17 8.18 12.76
N ALA A 19 6.20 8.73 13.48
CA ALA A 19 4.77 8.55 13.20
C ALA A 19 4.40 9.15 11.84
N GLU A 20 4.87 10.35 11.49
CA GLU A 20 4.68 10.95 10.16
C GLU A 20 5.38 10.14 9.06
N PHE A 21 6.56 9.57 9.35
CA PHE A 21 7.24 8.67 8.42
C PHE A 21 6.53 7.31 8.27
N LEU A 22 5.83 6.85 9.31
CA LEU A 22 5.07 5.61 9.35
C LEU A 22 3.61 5.77 8.88
N PHE A 23 3.06 6.99 8.92
CA PHE A 23 1.78 7.37 8.32
C PHE A 23 1.98 7.47 6.80
N GLN A 24 2.22 6.33 6.19
CA GLN A 24 2.19 6.20 4.74
C GLN A 24 0.74 6.16 4.30
N GLU A 25 0.34 7.14 3.49
CA GLU A 25 -0.95 7.15 2.80
C GLU A 25 -1.14 5.80 2.09
N ARG A 26 -2.24 5.11 2.40
CA ARG A 26 -2.55 3.79 1.85
C ARG A 26 -3.58 3.96 0.74
N VAL A 27 -3.37 3.26 -0.36
CA VAL A 27 -4.31 3.20 -1.48
C VAL A 27 -4.80 1.77 -1.59
N ARG A 28 -6.11 1.59 -1.68
CA ARG A 28 -6.72 0.28 -1.87
C ARG A 28 -7.64 0.28 -3.08
N GLY A 29 -7.66 -0.81 -3.81
CA GLY A 29 -8.41 -0.89 -5.07
C GLY A 29 -8.40 -2.29 -5.65
N LEU A 30 -9.11 -2.42 -6.76
CA LEU A 30 -9.20 -3.67 -7.51
C LEU A 30 -8.24 -3.63 -8.68
N VAL A 31 -7.44 -4.68 -8.82
CA VAL A 31 -6.52 -4.90 -9.92
C VAL A 31 -6.97 -6.13 -10.69
N ARG A 32 -7.18 -5.95 -12.00
CA ARG A 32 -7.38 -7.07 -12.92
C ARG A 32 -6.10 -7.38 -13.63
N LEU A 33 -5.76 -8.66 -13.66
CA LEU A 33 -4.55 -9.19 -14.27
C LEU A 33 -4.92 -10.27 -15.28
N ASP A 34 -4.37 -10.17 -16.48
CA ASP A 34 -4.44 -11.24 -17.46
C ASP A 34 -3.53 -12.40 -17.08
N VAL A 35 -3.76 -13.59 -17.66
CA VAL A 35 -2.92 -14.79 -17.47
C VAL A 35 -1.42 -14.52 -17.68
N GLY A 36 -1.07 -13.62 -18.61
CA GLY A 36 0.31 -13.23 -18.90
C GLY A 36 0.98 -12.36 -17.81
N GLN A 37 0.22 -11.87 -16.83
CA GLN A 37 0.68 -10.92 -15.81
C GLN A 37 0.98 -11.60 -14.45
N ALA A 38 1.30 -12.90 -14.44
CA ALA A 38 1.66 -13.63 -13.22
C ALA A 38 2.83 -13.00 -12.44
N ARG A 39 3.77 -12.32 -13.14
CA ARG A 39 4.84 -11.56 -12.50
C ARG A 39 4.29 -10.36 -11.72
N LEU A 40 3.34 -9.61 -12.28
CA LEU A 40 2.74 -8.46 -11.64
C LEU A 40 1.93 -8.88 -10.42
N ARG A 41 1.24 -10.03 -10.51
CA ARG A 41 0.62 -10.68 -9.34
C ARG A 41 1.64 -10.87 -8.22
N ALA A 42 2.78 -11.52 -8.48
CA ALA A 42 3.81 -11.75 -7.46
C ALA A 42 4.30 -10.43 -6.83
N LEU A 43 4.53 -9.38 -7.64
CA LEU A 43 4.94 -8.08 -7.14
C LEU A 43 3.88 -7.43 -6.23
N LEU A 44 2.59 -7.56 -6.55
CA LEU A 44 1.51 -7.05 -5.68
C LEU A 44 1.44 -7.80 -4.35
N PHE A 45 1.71 -9.11 -4.34
CA PHE A 45 1.81 -9.91 -3.11
C PHE A 45 3.03 -9.53 -2.25
N GLU A 46 4.11 -9.05 -2.86
CA GLU A 46 5.32 -8.59 -2.14
C GLU A 46 5.17 -7.16 -1.63
N ALA A 47 4.54 -6.27 -2.40
CA ALA A 47 4.47 -4.84 -2.14
C ALA A 47 3.32 -4.43 -1.21
N GLY A 48 2.33 -5.28 -0.96
CA GLY A 48 1.30 -4.94 0.02
C GLY A 48 0.35 -6.07 0.36
N LYS A 49 -0.84 -5.68 0.83
CA LYS A 49 -1.81 -6.59 1.42
C LYS A 49 -2.87 -6.99 0.41
N ILE A 50 -2.99 -8.29 0.16
CA ILE A 50 -4.06 -8.88 -0.65
C ILE A 50 -5.24 -9.23 0.27
N TRP A 51 -6.36 -8.54 0.09
CA TRP A 51 -7.59 -8.77 0.83
C TRP A 51 -8.42 -9.91 0.25
N SER A 52 -8.47 -10.00 -1.08
CA SER A 52 -9.06 -11.13 -1.77
C SER A 52 -8.39 -11.36 -3.12
N GLU A 53 -8.46 -12.59 -3.56
CA GLU A 53 -8.07 -13.02 -4.89
C GLU A 53 -9.16 -13.90 -5.48
N THR A 54 -9.52 -13.67 -6.73
CA THR A 54 -10.42 -14.54 -7.49
C THR A 54 -9.87 -14.75 -8.89
N VAL A 55 -9.98 -15.99 -9.38
CA VAL A 55 -9.63 -16.32 -10.76
C VAL A 55 -10.81 -15.95 -11.65
N ASP A 56 -10.55 -15.21 -12.72
CA ASP A 56 -11.55 -14.81 -13.71
C ASP A 56 -11.85 -15.98 -14.67
N GLU A 57 -12.97 -15.91 -15.39
CA GLU A 57 -13.41 -16.92 -16.36
C GLU A 57 -12.39 -17.11 -17.50
N ASP A 58 -11.63 -16.06 -17.83
CA ASP A 58 -10.54 -16.08 -18.82
C ASP A 58 -9.21 -16.63 -18.25
N GLY A 59 -9.19 -17.08 -17.00
CA GLY A 59 -8.02 -17.62 -16.30
C GLY A 59 -7.10 -16.55 -15.70
N GLY A 60 -7.45 -15.27 -15.84
CA GLY A 60 -6.80 -14.15 -15.17
C GLY A 60 -7.12 -14.06 -13.68
N TRP A 61 -6.78 -12.94 -13.05
CA TRP A 61 -7.03 -12.70 -11.63
C TRP A 61 -7.66 -11.32 -11.39
N GLU A 62 -8.61 -11.28 -10.46
CA GLU A 62 -9.06 -10.05 -9.83
C GLU A 62 -8.56 -10.04 -8.38
N LEU A 63 -7.82 -8.99 -8.03
CA LEU A 63 -7.18 -8.81 -6.72
C LEU A 63 -7.72 -7.56 -6.04
N ASP A 64 -8.15 -7.68 -4.79
CA ASP A 64 -8.41 -6.54 -3.90
C ASP A 64 -7.12 -6.28 -3.11
N VAL A 65 -6.42 -5.19 -3.44
CA VAL A 65 -5.06 -4.91 -2.98
C VAL A 65 -5.01 -3.58 -2.26
N GLU A 66 -4.30 -3.54 -1.12
CA GLU A 66 -3.93 -2.33 -0.41
C GLU A 66 -2.40 -2.17 -0.42
N LEU A 67 -1.93 -1.03 -0.90
CA LEU A 67 -0.52 -0.65 -1.00
C LEU A 67 -0.31 0.65 -0.21
N ASP A 68 0.93 0.96 0.21
CA ASP A 68 1.26 2.38 0.43
C ASP A 68 1.38 3.13 -0.91
N GLN A 69 1.19 4.44 -0.83
CA GLN A 69 1.27 5.35 -1.96
C GLN A 69 2.60 5.22 -2.72
N ARG A 70 3.71 5.02 -2.00
CA ARG A 70 5.03 4.94 -2.62
C ARG A 70 5.17 3.68 -3.49
N ASP A 71 4.71 2.53 -3.00
CA ASP A 71 4.78 1.29 -3.77
C ASP A 71 3.74 1.26 -4.89
N PHE A 72 2.57 1.88 -4.69
CA PHE A 72 1.61 2.15 -5.76
C PHE A 72 2.25 2.97 -6.89
N ASP A 73 2.85 4.13 -6.59
CA ASP A 73 3.48 5.00 -7.58
C ASP A 73 4.60 4.28 -8.35
N GLN A 74 5.41 3.49 -7.64
CA GLN A 74 6.49 2.72 -8.25
C GLN A 74 5.99 1.63 -9.19
N LEU A 75 4.94 0.91 -8.80
CA LEU A 75 4.34 -0.13 -9.63
C LEU A 75 3.61 0.48 -10.83
N ALA A 76 2.86 1.58 -10.64
CA ALA A 76 2.16 2.28 -11.70
C ALA A 76 3.12 2.85 -12.76
N ALA A 77 4.31 3.28 -12.35
CA ALA A 77 5.33 3.78 -13.27
C ALA A 77 6.02 2.67 -14.09
N LYS A 78 6.10 1.44 -13.56
CA LYS A 78 6.89 0.35 -14.16
C LYS A 78 6.05 -0.69 -14.89
N GLU A 79 4.79 -0.83 -14.52
CA GLU A 79 3.91 -1.91 -14.94
C GLU A 79 2.62 -1.31 -15.50
N ASN A 80 2.02 -1.91 -16.52
CA ASN A 80 0.75 -1.45 -17.09
C ASN A 80 -0.42 -1.86 -16.18
N LEU A 81 -0.55 -1.19 -15.04
CA LEU A 81 -1.56 -1.47 -14.03
C LEU A 81 -2.94 -0.94 -14.47
N ILE A 82 -3.91 -1.83 -14.53
CA ILE A 82 -5.33 -1.45 -14.65
C ILE A 82 -5.91 -1.41 -13.24
N TRP A 83 -5.79 -0.24 -12.62
CA TRP A 83 -6.30 0.02 -11.27
C TRP A 83 -7.73 0.55 -11.31
N HIS A 84 -8.62 -0.09 -10.57
CA HIS A 84 -9.96 0.42 -10.31
C HIS A 84 -10.01 0.88 -8.86
N GLU A 85 -10.13 2.19 -8.67
CA GLU A 85 -10.28 2.76 -7.34
C GLU A 85 -11.56 2.19 -6.70
N ARG A 86 -11.39 1.46 -5.60
CA ARG A 86 -12.49 1.11 -4.74
C ARG A 86 -12.54 2.23 -3.72
N ASN A 87 -13.49 3.14 -3.85
CA ASN A 87 -13.62 4.26 -2.94
C ASN A 87 -13.98 3.69 -1.55
N PHE A 88 -13.01 3.68 -0.64
CA PHE A 88 -13.27 3.39 0.76
C PHE A 88 -13.80 4.69 1.35
N PRO A 89 -15.08 4.77 1.77
CA PRO A 89 -15.49 5.90 2.58
C PRO A 89 -14.55 5.93 3.80
N ASP A 90 -13.80 7.01 3.97
CA ASP A 90 -12.85 7.24 5.06
C ASP A 90 -13.32 6.56 6.35
N GLY A 91 -12.60 5.54 6.83
CA GLY A 91 -13.13 4.76 7.95
C GLY A 91 -12.35 3.56 8.46
N LEU A 92 -11.13 3.27 7.99
CA LEU A 92 -10.25 2.36 8.74
C LEU A 92 -9.52 3.19 9.79
N GLU A 93 -10.28 3.41 10.86
CA GLU A 93 -9.88 3.67 12.23
C GLU A 93 -8.46 4.22 12.40
N ARG A 94 -8.43 5.52 12.73
CA ARG A 94 -7.46 6.11 13.65
C ARG A 94 -7.43 5.29 14.95
N ILE A 95 -6.81 4.11 14.94
CA ILE A 95 -6.39 3.45 16.16
C ILE A 95 -5.08 4.13 16.57
N GLY A 96 -5.15 4.79 17.73
CA GLY A 96 -4.05 5.56 18.32
C GLY A 96 -2.97 4.70 18.95
#